data_AF-A3JZX0-F1
#
_entry.id   AF-A3JZX0-F1
#
_cell.length_a   1.000
_cell.length_b   1.000
_cell.length_c   1.000
_cell.angle_alpha   90.00
_cell.angle_beta   90.00
_cell.angle_gamma   90.00
#
_symmetry.space_group_name_H-M   'P 1'
#
loop_
_entity.id
_entity.type
_entity.pdbx_description
1 polymer ?
#
loop_
_entity_poly.entity_id
_entity_poly.type
_entity_poly.pdbx_seq_one_letter_code
_entity_poly.pdbx_strand_id
1 'polypeptide(L)'
;MRQDWRMRRAYLSLPVALLVAQTACTQFPELDAVATPGVENAPYPQLVPIDGLIAEPAPPRATKEDIAQVQARVGGLQSRAARVGNAQVSQSGSVADRLKRLQQKAAELRQQ
;
A
#
# COMPACT_ATOMS: atom_id res chain seq x y z
N MET A 1 19.06 22.16 -17.84
CA MET A 1 17.76 22.78 -18.15
C MET A 1 16.57 21.82 -18.15
N ARG A 2 16.55 20.67 -18.85
CA ARG A 2 15.43 19.69 -18.73
C ARG A 2 15.45 18.83 -17.44
N GLN A 3 16.61 18.61 -16.84
CA GLN A 3 16.74 17.75 -15.64
C GLN A 3 16.29 18.45 -14.35
N ASP A 4 16.46 19.76 -14.30
CA ASP A 4 16.19 20.63 -13.15
C ASP A 4 14.67 20.66 -12.82
N TRP A 5 13.83 20.50 -13.85
CA TRP A 5 12.37 20.41 -13.71
C TRP A 5 11.90 19.04 -13.18
N ARG A 6 12.60 17.95 -13.50
CA ARG A 6 12.31 16.61 -12.99
C ARG A 6 12.66 16.48 -11.50
N MET A 7 13.80 17.03 -11.10
CA MET A 7 14.23 17.05 -9.70
C MET A 7 13.29 17.86 -8.83
N ARG A 8 12.92 19.08 -9.26
CA ARG A 8 11.96 19.94 -8.53
C ARG A 8 10.57 19.32 -8.42
N ARG A 9 10.11 18.61 -9.46
CA ARG A 9 8.85 17.84 -9.43
C ARG A 9 8.91 16.63 -8.51
N ALA A 10 10.05 15.93 -8.45
CA ALA A 10 10.26 14.83 -7.52
C ALA A 10 10.30 15.30 -6.06
N TYR A 11 10.97 16.44 -5.79
CA TYR A 11 11.02 17.07 -4.46
C TYR A 11 9.65 17.52 -3.97
N LEU A 12 8.76 17.99 -4.85
CA LEU A 12 7.38 18.35 -4.51
C LEU A 12 6.47 17.13 -4.32
N SER A 13 6.79 15.98 -4.94
CA SER A 13 5.95 14.78 -4.84
C SER A 13 6.06 14.02 -3.51
N LEU A 14 7.22 14.11 -2.84
CA LEU A 14 7.47 13.46 -1.55
C LEU A 14 6.58 13.99 -0.40
N PRO A 15 6.46 15.32 -0.16
CA PRO A 15 5.58 15.82 0.89
C PRO A 15 4.10 15.55 0.59
N VAL A 16 3.69 15.64 -0.68
CA VAL A 16 2.31 15.34 -1.10
C VAL A 16 1.95 13.88 -0.83
N ALA A 17 2.85 12.93 -1.12
CA ALA A 17 2.64 11.52 -0.82
C ALA A 17 2.51 11.25 0.68
N LEU A 18 3.28 11.96 1.52
CA LEU A 18 3.21 11.85 2.98
C LEU A 18 1.87 12.39 3.53
N LEU A 19 1.39 13.51 2.99
CA LEU A 19 0.08 14.09 3.35
C LEU A 19 -1.08 13.15 2.99
N VAL A 20 -1.04 12.49 1.83
CA VAL A 20 -2.07 11.52 1.41
C VAL A 20 -2.01 10.22 2.22
N ALA A 21 -0.82 9.76 2.61
CA ALA A 21 -0.66 8.60 3.48
C ALA A 21 -1.31 8.80 4.86
N GLN A 22 -1.30 10.05 5.36
CA GLN A 22 -1.91 10.39 6.64
C GLN A 22 -3.44 10.32 6.61
N THR A 23 -4.09 10.64 5.48
CA THR A 23 -5.56 10.53 5.34
C THR A 23 -6.03 9.13 4.97
N ALA A 24 -5.14 8.28 4.43
CA ALA A 24 -5.42 6.88 4.14
C ALA A 24 -5.52 6.01 5.40
N CYS A 25 -4.96 6.47 6.53
CA CYS A 25 -5.31 5.95 7.85
C CYS A 25 -6.65 6.59 8.23
N THR A 26 -7.75 5.96 7.80
CA THR A 26 -9.09 6.47 8.03
C THR A 26 -9.33 6.75 9.51
N GLN A 27 -9.91 7.90 9.82
CA GLN A 27 -10.45 8.19 11.13
C GLN A 27 -11.49 7.11 11.46
N PHE A 28 -11.26 6.34 12.52
CA PHE A 28 -12.33 5.55 13.12
C PHE A 28 -13.46 6.56 13.38
N PRO A 29 -14.66 6.37 12.82
CA PRO A 29 -15.74 7.30 13.05
C PRO A 29 -15.91 7.42 14.56
N GLU A 30 -16.15 8.63 15.04
CA GLU A 30 -16.46 8.85 16.44
C GLU A 30 -17.72 8.02 16.71
N LEU A 31 -17.55 6.83 17.28
CA LEU A 31 -18.62 6.14 17.96
C LEU A 31 -18.84 6.97 19.22
N ASP A 32 -19.47 8.13 19.04
CA ASP A 32 -20.34 8.68 20.06
C ASP A 32 -21.43 7.64 20.25
N ALA A 33 -21.09 6.59 21.02
CA ALA A 33 -22.05 5.72 21.63
C ALA A 33 -22.78 6.56 22.67
N VAL A 34 -23.58 7.52 22.20
CA VAL A 34 -24.79 7.89 22.89
C VAL A 34 -25.59 6.60 22.86
N ALA A 35 -25.42 5.81 23.92
CA ALA A 35 -26.33 4.72 24.23
C ALA A 35 -27.73 5.28 23.98
N THR A 36 -28.44 4.74 22.98
CA THR A 36 -29.76 5.24 22.61
C THR A 36 -30.59 5.33 23.88
N PRO A 37 -31.13 6.50 24.26
CA PRO A 37 -31.83 6.64 25.54
C PRO A 37 -32.88 5.54 25.70
N GLY A 38 -32.82 4.80 26.81
CA GLY A 38 -33.70 3.66 27.08
C GLY A 38 -33.07 2.29 26.82
N VAL A 39 -31.85 2.18 26.28
CA VAL A 39 -31.15 0.89 26.16
C VAL A 39 -30.77 0.30 27.52
N GLU A 40 -30.58 1.14 28.54
CA GLU A 40 -30.25 0.72 29.90
C GLU A 40 -31.37 -0.08 30.57
N ASN A 41 -32.62 0.12 30.14
CA ASN A 41 -33.80 -0.59 30.62
C ASN A 41 -34.50 -1.40 29.52
N ALA A 42 -33.90 -1.48 28.32
CA ALA A 42 -34.50 -2.20 27.21
C ALA A 42 -34.52 -3.71 27.53
N PRO A 43 -35.63 -4.41 27.20
CA PRO A 43 -35.66 -5.86 27.29
C PRO A 43 -34.51 -6.47 26.50
N TYR A 44 -33.80 -7.41 27.14
CA TYR A 44 -32.75 -8.16 26.46
C TYR A 44 -33.37 -8.91 25.27
N PRO A 45 -32.74 -8.88 24.08
CA PRO A 45 -33.28 -9.56 22.91
C PRO A 45 -33.35 -11.07 23.16
N GLN A 46 -34.33 -11.73 22.54
CA GLN A 46 -34.42 -13.18 22.60
C GLN A 46 -33.23 -13.78 21.84
N LEU A 47 -32.42 -14.56 22.57
CA LEU A 47 -31.32 -15.30 21.97
C LEU A 47 -31.89 -16.46 21.16
N VAL A 48 -31.54 -16.52 19.88
CA VAL A 48 -31.90 -17.63 19.00
C VAL A 48 -30.74 -18.63 18.89
N PRO A 49 -31.01 -19.94 18.78
CA PRO A 49 -29.95 -20.94 18.63
C PRO A 49 -29.09 -20.69 17.38
N ILE A 50 -27.76 -20.78 17.58
CA ILE A 50 -26.78 -20.53 16.52
C ILE A 50 -26.93 -21.51 15.35
N ASP A 51 -27.26 -22.78 15.63
CA ASP A 51 -27.40 -23.80 14.59
C ASP A 51 -28.48 -23.45 13.55
N GLY A 52 -29.53 -22.72 13.96
CA GLY A 52 -30.58 -22.22 13.04
C GLY A 52 -30.18 -20.97 12.26
N LEU A 53 -29.14 -20.25 12.70
CA LEU A 53 -28.57 -19.10 12.00
C LEU A 53 -27.47 -19.50 11.01
N ILE A 54 -26.77 -20.61 11.28
CA ILE A 54 -25.69 -21.13 10.44
C ILE A 54 -26.24 -22.04 9.33
N ALA A 55 -27.53 -22.40 9.36
CA ALA A 55 -28.21 -23.11 8.28
C ALA A 55 -28.27 -22.28 6.98
N GLU A 56 -27.15 -22.32 6.26
CA GLU A 56 -26.81 -21.84 4.91
C GLU A 56 -27.74 -20.84 4.21
N PRO A 57 -27.53 -19.52 4.38
CA PRO A 57 -27.42 -18.70 3.18
C PRO A 57 -26.22 -19.21 2.38
N ALA A 58 -26.41 -19.49 1.08
CA ALA A 58 -25.32 -19.90 0.19
C ALA A 58 -24.10 -19.01 0.45
N PRO A 59 -22.88 -19.58 0.58
CA PRO A 59 -21.70 -18.80 0.93
C PRO A 59 -21.60 -17.64 -0.07
N PRO A 60 -21.36 -16.39 0.42
CA PRO A 60 -21.33 -15.23 -0.44
C PRO A 60 -20.32 -15.48 -1.55
N ARG A 61 -20.83 -15.68 -2.77
CA ARG A 61 -20.01 -15.94 -3.95
C ARG A 61 -19.66 -14.61 -4.57
N ALA A 62 -18.39 -14.46 -4.93
CA ALA A 62 -17.94 -13.34 -5.73
C ALA A 62 -18.81 -13.25 -6.98
N THR A 63 -19.36 -12.06 -7.21
CA THR A 63 -20.04 -11.73 -8.46
C THR A 63 -19.03 -11.66 -9.59
N LYS A 64 -19.51 -11.61 -10.84
CA LYS A 64 -18.61 -11.45 -11.99
C LYS A 64 -17.87 -10.11 -11.91
N GLU A 65 -18.54 -9.10 -11.36
CA GLU A 65 -18.05 -7.75 -11.12
C GLU A 65 -16.92 -7.73 -10.10
N ASP A 66 -17.05 -8.48 -8.99
CA ASP A 66 -15.99 -8.61 -7.98
C ASP A 66 -14.72 -9.23 -8.58
N ILE A 67 -14.90 -10.29 -9.37
CA ILE A 67 -13.80 -10.96 -10.06
C ILE A 67 -13.11 -9.99 -11.04
N ALA A 68 -13.88 -9.24 -11.82
CA ALA A 68 -13.36 -8.26 -12.76
C ALA A 68 -12.56 -7.14 -12.05
N GLN A 69 -13.05 -6.66 -10.89
CA GLN A 69 -12.35 -5.65 -10.11
C GLN A 69 -11.00 -6.17 -9.59
N VAL A 70 -10.95 -7.41 -9.10
CA VAL A 70 -9.71 -8.04 -8.65
C VAL A 70 -8.73 -8.20 -9.82
N GLN A 71 -9.18 -8.69 -10.98
CA GLN A 71 -8.33 -8.84 -12.16
C GLN A 71 -7.74 -7.50 -12.64
N ALA A 72 -8.54 -6.42 -12.63
CA ALA A 72 -8.06 -5.08 -12.97
C ALA A 72 -6.94 -4.62 -12.02
N ARG A 73 -7.09 -4.87 -10.71
CA ARG A 73 -6.05 -4.56 -9.72
C ARG A 73 -4.79 -5.39 -9.95
N VAL A 74 -4.93 -6.68 -10.26
CA VAL A 74 -3.81 -7.57 -10.58
C VAL A 74 -3.02 -7.04 -11.79
N GLY A 75 -3.70 -6.66 -12.89
CA GLY A 75 -3.04 -6.06 -14.05
C GLY A 75 -2.32 -4.76 -13.72
N GLY A 76 -2.93 -3.90 -12.89
CA GLY A 76 -2.31 -2.69 -12.37
C GLY A 76 -1.04 -2.98 -11.56
N LEU A 77 -1.07 -3.96 -10.66
CA LEU A 77 0.09 -4.37 -9.86
C LEU A 77 1.21 -4.96 -10.72
N GLN A 78 0.88 -5.81 -11.70
CA GLN A 78 1.86 -6.38 -12.63
C GLN A 78 2.55 -5.29 -13.46
N SER A 79 1.80 -4.31 -13.97
CA SER A 79 2.39 -3.18 -14.71
C SER A 79 3.33 -2.34 -13.84
N ARG A 80 2.97 -2.13 -12.57
CA ARG A 80 3.84 -1.44 -11.59
C ARG A 80 5.09 -2.26 -11.28
N ALA A 81 4.94 -3.57 -11.07
CA ALA A 81 6.07 -4.47 -10.83
C ALA A 81 7.04 -4.48 -12.02
N ALA A 82 6.54 -4.51 -13.26
CA ALA A 82 7.38 -4.41 -14.46
C ALA A 82 8.19 -3.10 -14.48
N ARG A 83 7.56 -1.97 -14.11
CA ARG A 83 8.26 -0.68 -14.02
C ARG A 83 9.34 -0.68 -12.92
N VAL A 84 9.06 -1.28 -11.77
CA VAL A 84 9.97 -1.33 -10.62
C VAL A 84 11.13 -2.30 -10.86
N GLY A 85 10.85 -3.50 -11.40
CA GLY A 85 11.85 -4.49 -11.77
C GLY A 85 12.87 -3.93 -12.77
N ASN A 86 12.40 -3.15 -13.75
CA ASN A 86 13.29 -2.48 -14.70
C ASN A 86 14.12 -1.36 -14.04
N ALA A 87 13.56 -0.66 -13.03
CA ALA A 87 14.25 0.41 -12.33
C ALA A 87 15.28 -0.08 -11.30
N GLN A 88 15.05 -1.21 -10.62
CA GLN A 88 15.95 -1.74 -9.58
C GLN A 88 17.18 -2.46 -10.15
N VAL A 89 17.10 -3.03 -11.35
CA VAL A 89 18.29 -3.56 -12.03
C VAL A 89 19.19 -2.44 -12.57
N SER A 90 18.66 -1.23 -12.77
CA SER A 90 19.41 -0.09 -13.31
C SER A 90 20.49 0.47 -12.36
N GLN A 91 20.47 0.12 -11.07
CA GLN A 91 21.55 0.48 -10.14
C GLN A 91 22.79 -0.42 -10.28
N SER A 92 22.68 -1.59 -10.91
CA SER A 92 23.82 -2.52 -11.08
C SER A 92 24.98 -1.89 -11.85
N GLY A 93 24.70 -1.09 -12.88
CA GLY A 93 25.72 -0.29 -13.58
C GLY A 93 26.41 0.71 -12.65
N SER A 94 25.65 1.41 -11.81
CA SER A 94 26.21 2.37 -10.84
C SER A 94 27.07 1.70 -9.75
N VAL A 95 26.73 0.46 -9.36
CA VAL A 95 27.49 -0.31 -8.36
C VAL A 95 28.82 -0.77 -8.95
N ALA A 96 28.82 -1.27 -10.19
CA ALA A 96 30.04 -1.63 -10.90
C ALA A 96 30.99 -0.43 -11.06
N ASP A 97 30.46 0.76 -11.38
CA ASP A 97 31.25 1.98 -11.49
C ASP A 97 31.81 2.45 -10.15
N ARG A 98 31.04 2.31 -9.06
CA ARG A 98 31.51 2.59 -7.69
C ARG A 98 32.62 1.62 -7.28
N LEU A 99 32.46 0.32 -7.60
CA LEU A 99 33.47 -0.71 -7.36
C LEU A 99 34.78 -0.39 -8.07
N LYS A 100 34.73 0.00 -9.35
CA LYS A 100 35.93 0.41 -10.10
C LYS A 100 36.64 1.59 -9.43
N ARG A 101 35.90 2.61 -8.98
CA ARG A 101 36.50 3.76 -8.26
C ARG A 101 37.15 3.35 -6.94
N LEU A 102 36.50 2.46 -6.18
CA LEU A 102 37.07 1.93 -4.93
C LEU A 102 38.35 1.12 -5.17
N GLN A 103 38.37 0.31 -6.23
CA GLN A 103 39.55 -0.46 -6.62
C GLN A 103 40.70 0.45 -7.05
N GLN A 104 40.43 1.48 -7.85
CA GLN A 104 41.43 2.48 -8.24
C GLN A 104 42.03 3.18 -7.01
N LYS A 105 41.18 3.62 -6.06
CA LYS A 105 41.65 4.26 -4.83
C LYS A 105 42.46 3.30 -3.96
N ALA A 106 42.07 2.04 -3.88
CA ALA A 106 42.82 1.01 -3.15
C ALA A 106 44.16 0.66 -3.81
N ALA A 107 44.28 0.79 -5.14
CA ALA A 107 45.55 0.62 -5.83
C ALA A 107 46.50 1.80 -5.56
N GLU A 108 45.98 3.03 -5.59
CA GLU A 108 46.72 4.25 -5.23
C GLU A 108 47.28 4.18 -3.81
N LEU A 109 46.46 3.80 -2.83
CA LEU A 109 46.88 3.70 -1.42
C LEU A 109 47.90 2.60 -1.14
N ARG A 110 48.03 1.59 -2.00
CA ARG A 110 49.07 0.55 -1.87
C ARG A 110 50.44 0.99 -2.36
N GLN A 111 50.50 2.07 -3.13
CA GLN A 111 51.74 2.63 -3.67
C GLN A 111 52.30 3.78 -2.80
N GLN A 112 51.57 4.17 -1.76
CA GLN A 112 52.00 5.11 -0.72
C GLN A 112 52.57 4.33 0.48
#